data_AF-A0A6A5BQ59-F1
#
_entry.id   AF-A0A6A5BQ59-F1
#
_cell.length_a   1.000
_cell.length_b   1.000
_cell.length_c   1.000
_cell.angle_alpha   90.00
_cell.angle_beta   90.00
_cell.angle_gamma   90.00
#
_symmetry.space_group_name_H-M   'P 1'
#
loop_
_entity.id
_entity.type
_entity.pdbx_description
1 polymer ?
#
loop_
_entity_poly.entity_id
_entity_poly.type
_entity_poly.pdbx_seq_one_letter_code
_entity_poly.pdbx_strand_id
1 'polypeptide(L)'
;MLPSRSSTFLLSIAAFLLILLACNAITSFIHAEFLVVETFQGLSCSTKPVHKKYTPFSYCQMLISICEIDLNYLFSTNASCTSTMPLSPKVGEFMTLEYPDSKCSENPSSVTVTALDTCIPSNNCSYMYKGCQSKVNYSDQNCQSEVRTSPISTMNCDHGATVLCNSNRSSSGYPRNISDGATELMLKSIIAIVVSVTVVMIFTFDSNL
;
A
#
# COMPACT_ATOMS: atom_id res chain seq x y z
N MET A 1 -14.44 28.11 56.00
CA MET A 1 -14.54 28.05 54.53
C MET A 1 -13.21 27.49 54.01
N LEU A 2 -13.10 26.17 53.86
CA LEU A 2 -11.91 25.57 53.23
C LEU A 2 -12.01 25.84 51.72
N PRO A 3 -10.98 26.41 51.10
CA PRO A 3 -11.03 26.66 49.66
C PRO A 3 -11.06 25.32 48.93
N SER A 4 -11.92 25.29 47.90
CA SER A 4 -12.19 24.23 46.95
C SER A 4 -10.92 23.74 46.22
N ARG A 5 -10.06 22.99 46.92
CA ARG A 5 -8.89 22.31 46.33
C ARG A 5 -9.28 21.18 45.38
N SER A 6 -10.50 20.66 45.51
CA SER A 6 -11.04 19.61 44.65
C SER A 6 -11.36 20.12 43.23
N SER A 7 -11.90 21.34 43.11
CA SER A 7 -12.33 21.86 41.81
C SER A 7 -11.16 22.17 40.87
N THR A 8 -10.06 22.73 41.38
CA THR A 8 -8.87 23.00 40.56
C THR A 8 -8.16 21.73 40.10
N PHE A 9 -8.15 20.70 40.94
CA PHE A 9 -7.59 19.38 40.58
C PHE A 9 -8.42 18.69 39.50
N LEU A 10 -9.76 18.70 39.63
CA LEU A 10 -10.67 18.15 38.63
C LEU A 10 -10.58 18.90 37.29
N LEU A 11 -10.43 20.24 37.32
CA LEU A 11 -10.21 21.03 36.11
C LEU A 11 -8.89 20.66 35.41
N SER A 12 -7.82 20.42 36.18
CA SER A 12 -6.52 20.03 35.62
C SER A 12 -6.57 18.66 34.94
N ILE A 13 -7.29 17.70 35.52
CA ILE A 13 -7.49 16.37 34.94
C ILE A 13 -8.34 16.48 33.67
N ALA A 14 -9.43 17.26 33.70
CA ALA A 14 -10.28 17.47 32.53
C ALA A 14 -9.50 18.13 31.37
N ALA A 15 -8.66 19.13 31.67
CA ALA A 15 -7.80 19.76 30.67
C ALA A 15 -6.79 18.77 30.07
N PHE A 16 -6.17 17.92 30.90
CA PHE A 16 -5.22 16.91 30.42
C PHE A 16 -5.89 15.85 29.54
N LEU A 17 -7.09 15.39 29.93
CA LEU A 17 -7.88 14.45 29.13
C LEU A 17 -8.34 15.05 27.80
N LEU A 18 -8.72 16.33 27.77
CA LEU A 18 -9.06 17.04 26.53
C LEU A 18 -7.84 17.19 25.61
N ILE A 19 -6.65 17.46 26.16
CA ILE A 19 -5.41 17.51 25.40
C ILE A 19 -5.07 16.12 24.84
N LEU A 20 -5.23 15.05 25.62
CA LEU A 20 -5.01 13.68 25.14
C LEU A 20 -6.02 13.29 24.04
N LEU A 21 -7.29 13.67 24.18
CA LEU A 21 -8.31 13.47 23.12
C LEU A 21 -7.96 14.26 21.86
N ALA A 22 -7.54 15.52 22.00
CA ALA A 22 -7.13 16.35 20.88
C ALA A 22 -5.88 15.80 20.20
N CYS A 23 -4.86 15.38 20.95
CA CYS A 23 -3.66 14.76 20.39
C CYS A 23 -3.98 13.45 19.66
N ASN A 24 -4.79 12.57 20.25
CA ASN A 24 -5.18 11.31 19.60
C ASN A 24 -6.01 11.54 18.33
N ALA A 25 -6.90 12.54 18.33
CA ALA A 25 -7.69 12.92 17.16
C ALA A 25 -6.84 13.59 16.05
N ILE A 26 -5.78 14.31 16.41
CA ILE A 26 -4.85 14.93 15.45
C ILE A 26 -3.88 13.89 14.87
N THR A 27 -3.46 12.89 15.65
CA THR A 27 -2.56 11.83 15.17
C THR A 27 -3.23 10.78 14.30
N SER A 28 -4.57 10.71 14.24
CA SER A 28 -5.29 9.63 13.55
C SER A 28 -5.55 9.83 12.06
N PHE A 29 -5.07 10.92 11.44
CA PHE A 29 -5.32 11.19 10.01
C PHE A 29 -4.09 11.66 9.23
N ILE A 30 -2.91 11.08 9.51
CA ILE A 30 -1.91 10.99 8.45
C ILE A 30 -2.42 9.91 7.50
N HIS A 31 -3.37 10.27 6.62
CA HIS A 31 -3.67 9.43 5.46
C HIS A 31 -2.36 9.29 4.69
N ALA A 32 -1.77 8.10 4.69
CA ALA A 32 -0.61 7.82 3.87
C ALA A 32 -1.01 8.06 2.41
N GLU A 33 -0.50 9.13 1.82
CA GLU A 33 -0.68 9.42 0.42
C GLU A 33 0.44 8.75 -0.38
N PHE A 34 0.07 8.24 -1.55
CA PHE A 34 0.99 7.57 -2.46
C PHE A 34 0.97 8.29 -3.78
N LEU A 35 2.17 8.60 -4.27
CA LEU A 35 2.38 8.98 -5.66
C LEU A 35 2.22 7.72 -6.52
N VAL A 36 1.32 7.79 -7.49
CA VAL A 36 1.11 6.76 -8.51
C VAL A 36 1.68 7.26 -9.81
N VAL A 37 2.69 6.57 -10.32
CA VAL A 37 3.22 6.79 -11.66
C VAL A 37 2.75 5.64 -12.55
N GLU A 38 1.93 5.96 -13.54
CA GLU A 38 1.41 5.03 -14.52
C GLU A 38 2.16 5.20 -15.85
N THR A 39 2.64 4.11 -16.43
CA THR A 39 3.27 4.12 -17.76
C THR A 39 2.32 3.50 -18.78
N PHE A 40 2.22 4.12 -19.94
CA PHE A 40 1.34 3.73 -21.05
C PHE A 40 2.18 3.39 -22.27
N GLN A 41 1.68 2.45 -23.08
CA GLN A 41 2.28 2.18 -24.39
C GLN A 41 1.91 3.30 -25.36
N GLY A 42 2.92 3.84 -26.05
CA GLY A 42 2.74 4.93 -27.01
C GLY A 42 2.75 6.31 -26.36
N LEU A 43 2.60 7.35 -27.17
CA LEU A 43 2.76 8.75 -26.76
C LEU A 43 1.48 9.36 -26.15
N SER A 44 0.60 8.54 -25.57
CA SER A 44 -0.70 8.99 -25.06
C SER A 44 -1.11 8.23 -23.80
N CYS A 45 -1.50 8.98 -22.76
CA CYS A 45 -2.04 8.44 -21.50
C CYS A 45 -3.52 8.02 -21.60
N SER A 46 -4.06 7.84 -22.80
CA SER A 46 -5.48 7.48 -23.02
C SER A 46 -5.75 5.97 -23.00
N THR A 47 -4.71 5.15 -23.06
CA THR A 47 -4.82 3.68 -23.11
C THR A 47 -4.79 3.08 -21.70
N LYS A 48 -4.83 1.74 -21.59
CA LYS A 48 -4.61 1.09 -20.30
C LYS A 48 -3.12 1.14 -19.95
N PRO A 49 -2.76 1.48 -18.70
CA PRO A 49 -1.38 1.48 -18.26
C PRO A 49 -0.81 0.07 -18.22
N VAL A 50 0.44 -0.07 -18.62
CA VAL A 50 1.19 -1.34 -18.60
C VAL A 50 1.99 -1.52 -17.32
N HIS A 51 2.29 -0.43 -16.63
CA HIS A 51 3.08 -0.39 -15.41
C HIS A 51 2.53 0.68 -14.47
N LYS A 52 2.45 0.38 -13.17
CA LYS A 52 2.04 1.31 -12.12
C LYS A 52 2.99 1.19 -10.95
N LYS A 53 3.57 2.31 -10.53
CA LYS A 53 4.43 2.37 -9.35
C LYS A 53 3.78 3.24 -8.28
N TYR A 54 3.66 2.70 -7.08
CA TYR A 54 3.13 3.34 -5.89
C TYR A 54 4.29 3.60 -4.94
N THR A 55 4.53 4.86 -4.59
CA THR A 55 5.55 5.25 -3.62
C THR A 55 4.95 6.19 -2.58
N PRO A 56 5.21 5.99 -1.27
CA PRO A 56 4.81 6.91 -0.23
C PRO A 56 5.31 8.32 -0.56
N PHE A 57 4.43 9.31 -0.50
CA PHE A 57 4.79 10.69 -0.82
C PHE A 57 4.08 11.65 0.13
N SER A 58 4.85 12.41 0.90
CA SER A 58 4.32 13.24 1.98
C SER A 58 3.56 14.49 1.52
N TYR A 59 3.62 14.83 0.24
CA TYR A 59 3.01 16.05 -0.33
C TYR A 59 2.29 15.74 -1.65
N CYS A 60 1.36 14.79 -1.63
CA CYS A 60 0.67 14.34 -2.84
C CYS A 60 -0.54 15.22 -3.21
N GLN A 61 -1.16 15.89 -2.24
CA GLN A 61 -2.40 16.70 -2.42
C GLN A 61 -2.43 17.72 -3.57
N MET A 62 -1.29 18.09 -4.17
CA MET A 62 -1.22 19.09 -5.24
C MET A 62 -0.95 18.53 -6.65
N LEU A 63 -0.77 17.22 -6.81
CA LEU A 63 -0.50 16.65 -8.13
C LEU A 63 -1.80 16.47 -8.92
N ILE A 64 -2.04 17.43 -9.81
CA ILE A 64 -2.94 17.25 -10.94
C ILE A 64 -2.37 16.13 -11.81
N SER A 65 -3.24 15.29 -12.38
CA SER A 65 -2.84 14.28 -13.35
C SER A 65 -2.09 14.94 -14.51
N ILE A 66 -0.78 14.69 -14.60
CA ILE A 66 0.08 15.22 -15.66
C ILE A 66 0.50 14.07 -16.56
N CYS A 67 0.07 14.12 -17.82
CA CYS A 67 0.57 13.24 -18.86
C CYS A 67 1.85 13.83 -19.46
N GLU A 68 2.97 13.13 -19.30
CA GLU A 68 4.26 13.46 -19.89
C GLU A 68 4.60 12.45 -20.98
N ILE A 69 5.07 12.95 -22.12
CA ILE A 69 5.43 12.12 -23.28
C ILE A 69 6.95 12.00 -23.31
N ASP A 70 7.45 10.77 -23.33
CA ASP A 70 8.86 10.50 -23.55
C ASP A 70 9.11 10.05 -24.99
N LEU A 71 9.57 10.99 -25.81
CA LEU A 71 9.87 10.76 -27.22
C LEU A 71 11.05 9.81 -27.44
N ASN A 72 11.97 9.71 -26.46
CA ASN A 72 13.15 8.85 -26.60
C ASN A 72 12.78 7.36 -26.45
N TYR A 73 11.64 7.05 -25.83
CA TYR A 73 11.26 5.70 -25.43
C TYR A 73 9.88 5.28 -25.92
N LEU A 74 9.21 6.15 -26.69
CA LEU A 74 7.89 5.92 -27.28
C LEU A 74 6.81 5.52 -26.26
N PHE A 75 6.88 6.08 -25.05
CA PHE A 75 5.87 5.90 -24.01
C PHE A 75 5.40 7.25 -23.46
N SER A 76 4.33 7.21 -22.69
CA SER A 76 3.90 8.33 -21.87
C SER A 76 3.72 7.89 -20.43
N THR A 77 3.89 8.83 -19.51
CA THR A 77 3.67 8.61 -18.09
C THR A 77 2.58 9.54 -17.57
N ASN A 78 1.77 9.06 -16.65
CA ASN A 78 0.81 9.86 -15.91
C ASN A 78 1.13 9.77 -14.42
N ALA A 79 1.33 10.90 -13.77
CA ALA A 79 1.51 10.97 -12.33
C ALA A 79 0.21 11.43 -11.66
N SER A 80 -0.23 10.71 -10.63
CA SER A 80 -1.42 11.06 -9.84
C SER A 80 -1.24 10.65 -8.38
N CYS A 81 -2.19 11.00 -7.53
CA CYS A 81 -2.16 10.68 -6.11
C CYS A 81 -3.31 9.78 -5.70
N THR A 82 -3.02 8.84 -4.81
CA THR A 82 -3.99 7.92 -4.20
C THR A 82 -3.75 7.83 -2.70
N SER A 83 -4.81 7.56 -1.94
CA SER A 83 -4.73 7.24 -0.51
C SER A 83 -4.55 5.75 -0.23
N THR A 84 -4.52 4.93 -1.28
CA THR A 84 -4.50 3.46 -1.15
C THR A 84 -3.45 2.82 -2.05
N MET A 85 -2.68 1.91 -1.46
CA MET A 85 -1.70 1.08 -2.15
C MET A 85 -2.23 -0.35 -2.26
N PRO A 86 -2.19 -0.98 -3.44
CA PRO A 86 -2.67 -2.35 -3.59
C PRO A 86 -1.72 -3.34 -2.90
N LEU A 87 -2.29 -4.36 -2.24
CA LEU A 87 -1.52 -5.41 -1.55
C LEU A 87 -1.52 -6.75 -2.29
N SER A 88 -2.31 -6.89 -3.35
CA SER A 88 -2.41 -8.10 -4.14
C SER A 88 -2.64 -7.79 -5.63
N PRO A 89 -2.00 -8.53 -6.56
CA PRO A 89 -2.20 -8.34 -8.00
C PRO A 89 -3.59 -8.80 -8.46
N LYS A 90 -4.13 -8.17 -9.51
CA LYS A 90 -5.34 -8.66 -10.18
C LYS A 90 -5.00 -9.75 -11.20
N VAL A 91 -6.04 -10.37 -11.77
CA VAL A 91 -5.88 -11.31 -12.88
C VAL A 91 -5.24 -10.58 -14.06
N GLY A 92 -4.18 -11.16 -14.62
CA GLY A 92 -3.40 -10.54 -15.70
C GLY A 92 -2.38 -9.52 -15.22
N GLU A 93 -2.09 -9.45 -13.92
CA GLU A 93 -1.05 -8.58 -13.35
C GLU A 93 -0.06 -9.39 -12.51
N PHE A 94 1.18 -8.91 -12.43
CA PHE A 94 2.11 -9.29 -11.36
C PHE A 94 2.44 -8.05 -10.52
N MET A 95 2.79 -8.29 -9.25
CA MET A 95 3.08 -7.25 -8.29
C MET A 95 4.43 -7.53 -7.61
N THR A 96 5.25 -6.49 -7.48
CA THR A 96 6.48 -6.51 -6.67
C THR A 96 6.32 -5.53 -5.53
N LEU A 97 6.58 -5.98 -4.31
CA LEU A 97 6.57 -5.17 -3.10
C LEU A 97 8.01 -5.04 -2.63
N GLU A 98 8.47 -3.82 -2.45
CA GLU A 98 9.78 -3.51 -1.89
C GLU A 98 9.59 -3.05 -0.45
N TYR A 99 10.42 -3.56 0.44
CA TYR A 99 10.42 -3.28 1.86
C TYR A 99 11.75 -2.63 2.24
N PRO A 100 11.74 -1.73 3.24
CA PRO A 100 12.98 -1.15 3.76
C PRO A 100 13.85 -2.20 4.48
N ASP A 101 13.23 -3.27 4.98
CA ASP A 101 13.87 -4.32 5.74
C ASP A 101 13.93 -5.65 4.95
N SER A 102 14.99 -6.43 5.19
CA SER A 102 15.19 -7.71 4.50
C SER A 102 14.29 -8.85 5.00
N LYS A 103 13.46 -8.61 6.02
CA LYS A 103 12.52 -9.58 6.59
C LYS A 103 11.11 -9.39 6.02
N CYS A 104 10.87 -8.34 5.24
CA CYS A 104 9.57 -7.98 4.68
C CYS A 104 8.47 -7.90 5.77
N SER A 105 8.84 -7.41 6.95
CA SER A 105 7.96 -7.40 8.12
C SER A 105 7.20 -6.10 8.30
N GLU A 106 7.71 -5.01 7.72
CA GLU A 106 7.08 -3.70 7.77
C GLU A 106 6.13 -3.47 6.58
N ASN A 107 5.57 -2.26 6.47
CA ASN A 107 4.82 -1.87 5.29
C ASN A 107 5.78 -1.71 4.09
N PRO A 108 5.33 -1.99 2.86
CA PRO A 108 6.16 -1.80 1.68
C PRO A 108 6.54 -0.32 1.53
N SER A 109 7.80 -0.05 1.22
CA SER A 109 8.29 1.28 0.81
C SER A 109 7.94 1.57 -0.65
N SER A 110 7.69 0.56 -1.46
CA SER A 110 7.17 0.74 -2.82
C SER A 110 6.35 -0.48 -3.26
N VAL A 111 5.35 -0.25 -4.11
CA VAL A 111 4.62 -1.33 -4.78
C VAL A 111 4.61 -1.05 -6.27
N THR A 112 4.99 -2.06 -7.04
CA THR A 112 5.02 -2.01 -8.50
C THR A 112 4.08 -3.06 -9.06
N VAL A 113 3.06 -2.64 -9.80
CA VAL A 113 2.10 -3.49 -10.49
C VAL A 113 2.34 -3.41 -11.99
N THR A 114 2.40 -4.55 -12.66
CA THR A 114 2.69 -4.60 -14.09
C THR A 114 1.77 -5.58 -14.78
N ALA A 115 1.26 -5.19 -15.95
CA ALA A 115 0.42 -6.05 -16.77
C ALA A 115 1.24 -7.22 -17.35
N LEU A 116 0.69 -8.42 -17.22
CA LEU A 116 1.21 -9.63 -17.86
C LEU A 116 0.84 -9.64 -19.34
N ASP A 117 1.61 -10.43 -20.09
CA ASP A 117 1.42 -10.71 -21.52
C ASP A 117 1.27 -9.42 -22.38
N THR A 118 1.83 -8.32 -21.89
CA THR A 118 1.79 -7.01 -22.53
C THR A 118 3.21 -6.57 -22.89
N CYS A 119 3.38 -6.07 -24.12
CA CYS A 119 4.65 -5.52 -24.59
C CYS A 119 4.95 -4.19 -23.88
N ILE A 120 6.07 -4.11 -23.18
CA ILE A 120 6.53 -2.92 -22.47
C ILE A 120 7.77 -2.37 -23.17
N PRO A 121 7.69 -1.17 -23.79
CA PRO A 121 8.83 -0.56 -24.48
C PRO A 121 9.89 -0.06 -23.48
N SER A 122 11.16 -0.11 -23.89
CA SER A 122 12.35 0.43 -23.23
C SER A 122 13.29 1.02 -24.30
N ASN A 123 14.37 1.71 -23.92
CA ASN A 123 15.18 2.54 -24.84
C ASN A 123 15.57 1.79 -26.11
N ASN A 124 16.10 0.58 -25.94
CA ASN A 124 16.75 -0.19 -27.00
C ASN A 124 16.13 -1.58 -27.20
N CYS A 125 15.12 -1.91 -26.41
CA CYS A 125 14.47 -3.21 -26.40
C CYS A 125 13.05 -3.04 -25.87
N SER A 126 12.21 -4.05 -26.06
CA SER A 126 11.00 -4.18 -25.26
C SER A 126 11.07 -5.46 -24.45
N TYR A 127 10.17 -5.61 -23.48
CA TYR A 127 10.04 -6.85 -22.75
C TYR A 127 8.57 -7.17 -22.49
N MET A 128 8.28 -8.45 -22.29
CA MET A 128 6.97 -8.95 -21.93
C MET A 128 7.11 -9.98 -20.83
N TYR A 129 6.19 -9.93 -19.88
CA TYR A 129 6.06 -10.95 -18.85
C TYR A 129 5.12 -12.03 -19.35
N LYS A 130 5.64 -13.23 -19.65
CA LYS A 130 4.84 -14.39 -20.05
C LYS A 130 4.38 -15.13 -18.80
N GLY A 131 3.18 -14.79 -18.34
CA GLY A 131 2.68 -15.20 -17.03
C GLY A 131 3.64 -14.84 -15.87
N CYS A 132 3.55 -15.58 -14.77
CA CYS A 132 4.33 -15.30 -13.54
C CYS A 132 5.77 -15.82 -13.56
N GLN A 133 6.15 -16.61 -14.57
CA GLN A 133 7.36 -17.45 -14.52
C GLN A 133 8.42 -17.04 -15.51
N SER A 134 8.13 -16.13 -16.45
CA SER A 134 9.08 -15.80 -17.49
C SER A 134 9.01 -14.34 -17.90
N LYS A 135 10.19 -13.73 -18.03
CA LYS A 135 10.39 -12.48 -18.75
C LYS A 135 10.90 -12.84 -20.13
N VAL A 136 10.42 -12.15 -21.14
CA VAL A 136 10.95 -12.23 -22.50
C VAL A 136 11.44 -10.84 -22.85
N ASN A 137 12.70 -10.73 -23.24
CA ASN A 137 13.23 -9.48 -23.79
C ASN A 137 13.18 -9.59 -25.31
N TYR A 138 12.93 -8.48 -25.97
CA TYR A 138 12.83 -8.40 -27.41
C TYR A 138 13.91 -7.47 -27.95
N SER A 139 14.44 -7.80 -29.13
CA SER A 139 15.49 -6.97 -29.74
C SER A 139 14.95 -5.69 -30.39
N ASP A 140 13.67 -5.69 -30.73
CA ASP A 140 12.94 -4.54 -31.28
C ASP A 140 11.87 -4.04 -30.30
N GLN A 141 11.48 -2.77 -30.43
CA GLN A 141 10.47 -2.14 -29.55
C GLN A 141 9.04 -2.65 -29.77
N ASN A 142 8.77 -3.41 -30.84
CA ASN A 142 7.43 -3.88 -31.20
C ASN A 142 7.16 -5.32 -30.73
N CYS A 143 8.06 -5.89 -29.93
CA CYS A 143 7.96 -7.27 -29.45
C CYS A 143 7.85 -8.31 -30.57
N GLN A 144 8.55 -8.12 -31.69
CA GLN A 144 8.49 -9.06 -32.82
C GLN A 144 9.52 -10.19 -32.70
N SER A 145 10.68 -9.89 -32.13
CA SER A 145 11.81 -10.82 -32.04
C SER A 145 12.14 -11.18 -30.60
N GLU A 146 12.02 -12.44 -30.24
CA GLU A 146 12.27 -12.91 -28.88
C GLU A 146 13.75 -13.23 -28.63
N VAL A 147 14.32 -12.62 -27.60
CA VAL A 147 15.57 -13.05 -26.98
C VAL A 147 15.21 -13.84 -25.73
N ARG A 148 15.64 -15.11 -25.67
CA ARG A 148 15.34 -15.98 -24.55
C ARG A 148 16.03 -15.46 -23.28
N THR A 149 15.25 -15.22 -22.23
CA THR A 149 15.80 -14.79 -20.93
C THR A 149 15.46 -15.77 -19.81
N SER A 150 16.07 -15.55 -18.65
CA SER A 150 15.86 -16.38 -17.47
C SER A 150 14.43 -16.26 -16.95
N PRO A 151 13.88 -17.34 -16.38
CA PRO A 151 12.59 -17.29 -15.71
C PRO A 151 12.60 -16.30 -14.54
N ILE A 152 11.42 -15.77 -14.22
CA ILE A 152 11.23 -14.93 -13.05
C ILE A 152 10.99 -15.85 -11.87
N SER A 153 11.78 -15.69 -10.82
CA SER A 153 11.54 -16.34 -9.55
C SER A 153 10.45 -15.58 -8.80
N THR A 154 9.33 -16.24 -8.53
CA THR A 154 8.39 -15.79 -7.48
C THR A 154 9.09 -15.98 -6.14
N MET A 155 9.20 -14.92 -5.35
CA MET A 155 9.95 -14.91 -4.09
C MET A 155 9.09 -14.32 -2.98
N ASN A 156 9.02 -15.01 -1.85
CA ASN A 156 8.19 -14.58 -0.71
C ASN A 156 8.81 -13.42 0.07
N CYS A 157 10.14 -13.36 0.16
CA CYS A 157 10.91 -12.22 0.65
C CYS A 157 12.39 -12.55 0.37
N ASP A 158 13.00 -11.84 -0.57
CA ASP A 158 14.43 -11.94 -0.86
C ASP A 158 15.03 -10.53 -0.88
N HIS A 159 15.99 -10.26 0.02
CA HIS A 159 16.62 -8.95 0.17
C HIS A 159 15.63 -7.77 0.27
N GLY A 160 14.48 -7.98 0.92
CA GLY A 160 13.45 -6.96 1.08
C GLY A 160 12.53 -6.81 -0.13
N ALA A 161 12.54 -7.75 -1.08
CA ALA A 161 11.61 -7.79 -2.20
C ALA A 161 10.70 -9.02 -2.14
N THR A 162 9.41 -8.81 -2.35
CA THR A 162 8.41 -9.87 -2.50
C THR A 162 7.75 -9.76 -3.86
N VAL A 163 7.63 -10.88 -4.57
CA VAL A 163 6.95 -10.95 -5.86
C VAL A 163 5.67 -11.77 -5.72
N LEU A 164 4.54 -11.12 -5.94
CA LEU A 164 3.21 -11.72 -5.93
C LEU A 164 2.69 -11.87 -7.36
N CYS A 165 2.06 -13.00 -7.63
CA CYS A 165 1.38 -13.22 -8.90
C CYS A 165 0.10 -14.01 -8.67
N ASN A 166 -0.99 -13.60 -9.33
CA ASN A 166 -2.26 -14.30 -9.23
C ASN A 166 -2.26 -15.49 -10.20
N SER A 167 -1.73 -16.64 -9.74
CA SER A 167 -1.71 -17.86 -10.53
C SER A 167 -3.07 -18.55 -10.48
N ASN A 168 -4.01 -18.17 -11.35
CA ASN A 168 -5.19 -18.98 -11.65
C ASN A 168 -4.85 -20.22 -12.49
N ARG A 169 -3.82 -20.98 -12.08
CA ARG A 169 -3.55 -22.34 -12.55
C ARG A 169 -3.48 -23.27 -11.35
N SER A 170 -4.51 -24.11 -11.22
CA SER A 170 -4.55 -25.30 -10.40
C SER A 170 -3.28 -26.15 -10.59
N SER A 171 -2.44 -26.27 -9.57
CA SER A 171 -1.92 -27.56 -9.09
C SER A 171 -1.18 -27.42 -7.76
N SER A 172 -1.71 -28.12 -6.76
CA SER A 172 -1.06 -28.71 -5.57
C SER A 172 -0.22 -27.83 -4.63
N GLY A 173 -0.74 -27.65 -3.42
CA GLY A 173 0.06 -27.90 -2.22
C GLY A 173 0.54 -26.68 -1.43
N TYR A 174 -0.39 -26.08 -0.69
CA TYR A 174 -0.29 -25.57 0.71
C TYR A 174 -0.99 -24.20 0.84
N PRO A 175 -2.15 -24.15 1.51
CA PRO A 175 -2.68 -22.87 1.96
C PRO A 175 -1.82 -22.41 3.13
N ARG A 176 -0.96 -21.41 2.91
CA ARG A 176 -0.56 -20.54 4.02
C ARG A 176 -1.78 -19.67 4.33
N ASN A 177 -2.54 -20.10 5.32
CA ASN A 177 -3.45 -19.23 6.06
C ASN A 177 -2.63 -18.03 6.54
N ILE A 178 -2.68 -16.93 5.80
CA ILE A 178 -2.24 -15.63 6.30
C ILE A 178 -3.29 -15.25 7.34
N SER A 179 -2.83 -15.38 8.57
CA SER A 179 -3.48 -15.07 9.83
C SER A 179 -4.45 -13.89 9.73
N ASP A 180 -5.74 -14.22 9.78
CA ASP A 180 -6.88 -13.32 10.04
C ASP A 180 -6.91 -12.87 11.53
N GLY A 181 -5.77 -12.92 12.22
CA GLY A 181 -5.67 -12.78 13.68
C GLY A 181 -5.39 -11.37 14.18
N ALA A 182 -4.93 -10.45 13.32
CA ALA A 182 -4.55 -9.10 13.76
C ALA A 182 -5.77 -8.16 13.89
N THR A 183 -6.75 -8.27 12.99
CA THR A 183 -7.98 -7.46 13.02
C THR A 183 -8.93 -7.90 14.13
N GLU A 184 -9.02 -9.20 14.40
CA GLU A 184 -9.89 -9.73 15.46
C GLU A 184 -9.38 -9.40 16.88
N LEU A 185 -8.06 -9.38 17.09
CA LEU A 185 -7.47 -8.99 18.37
C LEU A 185 -7.58 -7.49 18.63
N MET A 186 -7.39 -6.64 17.61
CA MET A 186 -7.56 -5.19 17.77
C MET A 186 -9.03 -4.83 18.07
N LEU A 187 -9.99 -5.47 17.40
CA LEU A 187 -11.41 -5.19 17.66
C LEU A 187 -11.85 -5.65 19.06
N LYS A 188 -11.36 -6.81 19.54
CA LYS A 188 -11.65 -7.30 20.89
C LYS A 188 -11.02 -6.42 21.99
N SER A 189 -9.83 -5.88 21.78
CA SER A 189 -9.20 -4.94 22.72
C SER A 189 -9.94 -3.61 22.83
N ILE A 190 -10.43 -3.05 21.72
CA ILE A 190 -11.16 -1.78 21.74
C ILE A 190 -12.50 -1.93 22.48
N ILE A 191 -13.22 -3.04 22.26
CA ILE A 191 -14.49 -3.31 22.95
C ILE A 191 -14.26 -3.48 24.45
N ALA A 192 -13.22 -4.19 24.87
CA ALA A 192 -12.90 -4.38 26.28
C ALA A 192 -12.57 -3.06 26.99
N ILE A 193 -11.83 -2.15 26.33
CA ILE A 193 -11.52 -0.83 26.87
C ILE A 193 -12.80 0.00 27.00
N VAL A 194 -13.65 0.04 25.98
CA VAL A 194 -14.91 0.79 26.02
C VAL A 194 -15.79 0.30 27.16
N VAL A 195 -16.01 -1.03 27.26
CA VAL A 195 -16.84 -1.60 28.34
C VAL A 195 -16.27 -1.30 29.73
N SER A 196 -14.94 -1.38 29.91
CA SER A 196 -14.32 -1.06 31.20
C SER A 196 -14.51 0.40 31.61
N VAL A 197 -14.44 1.34 30.67
CA VAL A 197 -14.65 2.77 30.93
C VAL A 197 -16.12 3.05 31.25
N THR A 198 -17.07 2.42 30.53
CA THR A 198 -18.50 2.61 30.82
C THR A 198 -18.88 2.06 32.19
N VAL A 199 -18.35 0.90 32.57
CA VAL A 199 -18.60 0.29 33.89
C VAL A 199 -18.04 1.17 35.00
N VAL A 200 -16.80 1.65 34.88
CA VAL A 200 -16.20 2.55 35.89
C VAL A 200 -17.00 3.85 36.01
N MET A 201 -17.44 4.44 34.90
CA MET A 201 -18.28 5.65 34.91
C MET A 201 -19.60 5.44 35.65
N ILE A 202 -20.28 4.31 35.41
CA ILE A 202 -21.55 3.97 36.08
C ILE A 202 -21.35 3.80 37.58
N PHE A 203 -20.31 3.07 38.01
CA PHE A 203 -20.01 2.89 39.43
C PHE A 203 -19.61 4.20 40.13
N THR A 204 -18.91 5.10 39.45
CA THR A 204 -18.59 6.43 40.02
C THR A 204 -19.78 7.37 40.10
N PHE A 205 -20.81 7.17 39.28
CA PHE A 205 -22.06 7.95 39.33
C PHE A 205 -22.98 7.48 40.45
N ASP A 206 -23.07 6.16 40.68
CA ASP A 206 -23.89 5.59 41.76
C ASP A 206 -23.31 5.84 43.16
N SER A 207 -22.00 6.09 43.24
CA SER A 207 -21.30 6.40 44.51
C SER A 207 -21.41 7.87 44.94
N ASN A 208 -22.03 8.72 44.11
CA ASN A 208 -22.17 10.17 44.35
C ASN A 208 -23.64 10.65 44.42
N LEU A 209 -24.59 9.71 44.53
CA LEU A 209 -25.97 9.98 44.97
C LEU A 209 -26.14 9.54 46.44
#